data_AF-A0A1T4VJ03-F1
#
_entry.id   AF-A0A1T4VJ03-F1
#
_cell.length_a   1.000
_cell.length_b   1.000
_cell.length_c   1.000
_cell.angle_alpha   90.00
_cell.angle_beta   90.00
_cell.angle_gamma   90.00
#
_symmetry.space_group_name_H-M   'P 1'
#
loop_
_entity.id
_entity.type
_entity.pdbx_description
1 polymer ?
#
loop_
_entity_poly.entity_id
_entity_poly.type
_entity_poly.pdbx_seq_one_letter_code
_entity_poly.pdbx_strand_id
1 'polypeptide(L)'
;MERKEEESVSAELERLSQEFEELKLQKETVEAQVKKLMAEEDPAQGVYYAQDIFRLQQDKLRLATEMEFRRRKQNRLRLAEEEKAFLMH
;
A
#
# COMPACT_ATOMS: atom_id res chain seq x y z
N MET A 1 4.56 15.91 29.59
CA MET A 1 4.46 14.51 29.11
C MET A 1 3.90 14.48 27.69
N GLU A 2 2.93 15.34 27.35
CA GLU A 2 2.28 15.45 26.02
C GLU A 2 3.22 15.56 24.81
N ARG A 3 4.24 16.43 24.83
CA ARG A 3 5.17 16.58 23.69
C ARG A 3 5.83 15.27 23.22
N LYS A 4 6.06 14.32 24.13
CA LYS A 4 6.71 13.04 23.81
C LYS A 4 5.74 12.04 23.16
N GLU A 5 4.44 12.17 23.45
CA GLU A 5 3.39 11.37 22.81
C GLU A 5 3.03 11.93 21.43
N GLU A 6 2.96 13.26 21.28
CA GLU A 6 2.75 13.93 19.98
C GLU A 6 3.89 13.63 18.99
N GLU A 7 5.15 13.70 19.44
CA GLU A 7 6.32 13.30 18.64
C GLU A 7 6.23 11.83 18.21
N SER A 8 5.68 10.96 19.07
CA SER A 8 5.52 9.54 18.78
C SER A 8 4.42 9.25 17.75
N VAL A 9 3.32 10.02 17.75
CA VAL A 9 2.23 9.84 16.77
C VAL A 9 2.61 10.41 15.41
N SER A 10 3.26 11.58 15.40
CA SER A 10 3.79 12.19 14.16
C SER A 10 4.79 11.25 13.46
N ALA A 11 5.75 10.69 14.20
CA ALA A 11 6.71 9.73 13.66
C ALA A 11 6.06 8.45 13.14
N GLU A 12 5.01 7.96 13.81
CA GLU A 12 4.24 6.80 13.35
C GLU A 12 3.47 7.10 12.06
N LEU A 13 2.87 8.28 11.93
CA LEU A 13 2.18 8.71 10.69
C LEU A 13 3.13 8.82 9.51
N GLU A 14 4.32 9.39 9.74
CA GLU A 14 5.42 9.48 8.75
C GLU A 14 5.82 8.07 8.28
N ARG A 15 6.09 7.15 9.22
CA ARG A 15 6.46 5.76 8.89
C ARG A 15 5.37 5.08 8.08
N LEU A 16 4.11 5.20 8.48
CA LEU A 16 2.99 4.61 7.75
C LEU A 16 2.83 5.21 6.34
N SER A 17 3.19 6.48 6.16
CA SER A 17 3.17 7.14 4.87
C SER A 17 4.26 6.61 3.95
N GLN A 18 5.47 6.42 4.47
CA GLN A 18 6.58 5.84 3.72
C GLN A 18 6.26 4.41 3.29
N GLU A 19 5.81 3.56 4.22
CA GLU A 19 5.38 2.19 3.91
C GLU A 19 4.26 2.15 2.86
N PHE A 20 3.32 3.10 2.89
CA PHE A 20 2.25 3.19 1.90
C PHE A 20 2.79 3.49 0.49
N GLU A 21 3.69 4.47 0.36
CA GLU A 21 4.29 4.82 -0.94
C GLU A 21 5.19 3.69 -1.48
N GLU A 22 5.91 2.97 -0.60
CA GLU A 22 6.67 1.78 -1.00
C GLU A 22 5.76 0.68 -1.56
N LEU A 23 4.67 0.37 -0.86
CA LEU A 23 3.69 -0.63 -1.31
C LEU A 23 3.02 -0.22 -2.64
N LYS A 24 2.76 1.08 -2.81
CA LYS A 24 2.22 1.64 -4.04
C LYS A 24 3.18 1.47 -5.21
N LEU A 25 4.47 1.77 -5.03
CA LEU A 25 5.49 1.58 -6.06
C LEU A 25 5.63 0.10 -6.45
N GLN A 26 5.61 -0.81 -5.47
CA GLN A 26 5.61 -2.25 -5.71
C GLN A 26 4.38 -2.68 -6.53
N LYS A 27 3.20 -2.17 -6.19
CA LYS A 27 1.95 -2.47 -6.91
C LYS A 27 2.03 -1.97 -8.35
N GLU A 28 2.50 -0.75 -8.58
CA GLU A 28 2.68 -0.19 -9.93
C GLU A 28 3.68 -1.01 -10.76
N THR A 29 4.74 -1.50 -10.12
CA THR A 29 5.72 -2.40 -10.75
C THR A 29 5.09 -3.72 -11.19
N VAL A 30 4.31 -4.37 -10.30
CA VAL A 30 3.58 -5.60 -10.60
C VAL A 30 2.58 -5.38 -11.74
N GLU A 31 1.87 -4.25 -11.75
CA GLU A 31 0.96 -3.90 -12.84
C GLU A 31 1.66 -3.72 -14.19
N ALA A 32 2.85 -3.12 -14.20
CA ALA A 32 3.67 -3.02 -15.40
C ALA A 32 4.15 -4.40 -15.89
N GLN A 33 4.54 -5.29 -14.98
CA GLN A 33 4.94 -6.66 -15.30
C GLN A 33 3.79 -7.47 -15.91
N VAL A 34 2.58 -7.38 -15.34
CA VAL A 34 1.39 -8.05 -15.92
C VAL A 34 1.15 -7.57 -17.34
N LYS A 35 1.17 -6.26 -17.58
CA LYS A 35 1.00 -5.70 -18.93
C LYS A 35 2.07 -6.19 -19.91
N LYS A 36 3.32 -6.26 -19.44
CA LYS A 36 4.44 -6.76 -20.23
C LYS A 36 4.22 -8.22 -20.63
N LEU A 37 3.92 -9.10 -19.67
CA LEU A 37 3.70 -10.53 -19.96
C LEU A 37 2.54 -10.74 -20.93
N MET A 38 1.42 -10.03 -20.74
CA MET A 38 0.29 -10.11 -21.67
C MET A 38 0.65 -9.67 -23.10
N ALA A 39 1.56 -8.70 -23.25
CA ALA A 39 2.02 -8.26 -24.57
C ALA A 39 3.05 -9.21 -25.20
N GLU A 40 3.74 -10.01 -24.38
CA GLU A 40 4.72 -11.01 -24.81
C GLU A 40 4.08 -12.38 -25.12
N GLU A 41 2.82 -12.61 -24.74
CA GLU A 41 2.09 -13.83 -25.13
C GLU A 41 1.96 -13.92 -26.65
N ASP A 42 2.32 -15.07 -27.20
CA ASP A 42 2.11 -15.42 -28.61
C ASP A 42 1.38 -16.77 -28.68
N PRO A 43 0.04 -16.75 -28.70
CA PRO A 43 -0.77 -17.96 -28.78
C PRO A 43 -0.49 -18.79 -30.05
N ALA A 44 -0.08 -18.16 -31.15
CA ALA A 44 0.21 -18.84 -32.41
C ALA A 44 1.50 -19.67 -32.33
N GLN A 45 2.46 -19.24 -31.49
CA GLN A 45 3.69 -19.98 -31.18
C GLN A 45 3.58 -20.79 -29.88
N GLY A 46 2.42 -20.80 -29.23
CA GLY A 46 2.20 -21.52 -27.98
C GLY A 46 2.85 -20.88 -26.74
N VAL A 47 3.18 -19.59 -26.80
CA VAL A 47 3.76 -18.84 -25.69
C VAL A 47 2.64 -18.26 -24.83
N TYR A 48 2.54 -18.72 -23.58
CA TYR A 48 1.54 -18.29 -22.61
C TYR A 48 2.20 -18.03 -21.26
N TYR A 49 1.74 -16.99 -20.56
CA TYR A 49 2.22 -16.60 -19.24
C TYR A 49 1.09 -16.59 -18.20
N ALA A 50 0.01 -17.34 -18.45
CA ALA A 50 -1.20 -17.33 -17.62
C ALA A 50 -0.93 -17.59 -16.12
N GLN A 51 -0.03 -18.51 -15.78
CA GLN A 51 0.31 -18.79 -14.37
C GLN A 51 1.05 -17.62 -13.70
N ASP A 52 2.00 -17.02 -14.42
CA ASP A 52 2.78 -15.87 -13.92
C ASP A 52 1.88 -14.63 -13.78
N ILE A 53 1.04 -14.37 -14.78
CA ILE A 53 0.04 -13.29 -14.75
C ILE A 53 -0.90 -13.49 -13.56
N PHE A 54 -1.41 -14.71 -13.35
CA PHE A 54 -2.30 -15.00 -12.24
C PHE A 54 -1.63 -14.76 -10.89
N ARG A 55 -0.39 -15.22 -10.71
CA ARG A 55 0.38 -14.98 -9.49
C ARG A 55 0.61 -13.48 -9.24
N LEU A 56 1.01 -12.74 -10.27
CA LEU A 56 1.19 -11.28 -10.17
C LEU A 56 -0.12 -10.56 -9.83
N GLN A 57 -1.26 -11.01 -10.35
CA GLN A 57 -2.56 -10.47 -9.97
C GLN A 57 -2.91 -10.74 -8.50
N GLN A 58 -2.58 -11.93 -7.97
CA GLN A 58 -2.72 -12.21 -6.54
C GLN A 58 -1.81 -11.30 -5.70
N ASP A 59 -0.56 -11.11 -6.11
CA ASP A 59 0.36 -10.21 -5.42
C ASP A 59 -0.13 -8.76 -5.44
N LYS A 60 -0.67 -8.29 -6.57
CA LYS A 60 -1.32 -6.98 -6.66
C LYS A 60 -2.46 -6.83 -5.64
N LEU A 61 -3.30 -7.85 -5.48
CA LEU A 61 -4.40 -7.83 -4.50
C LEU A 61 -3.89 -7.80 -3.06
N ARG A 62 -2.83 -8.57 -2.76
CA ARG A 62 -2.16 -8.53 -1.46
C ARG A 62 -1.63 -7.13 -1.15
N LEU A 63 -0.89 -6.53 -2.09
CA LEU A 63 -0.33 -5.18 -1.94
C LEU A 63 -1.42 -4.13 -1.72
N ALA A 64 -2.52 -4.17 -2.49
CA ALA A 64 -3.65 -3.27 -2.32
C ALA A 64 -4.30 -3.39 -0.93
N THR A 65 -4.37 -4.61 -0.40
CA THR A 65 -4.90 -4.87 0.94
C THR A 65 -3.98 -4.30 2.02
N GLU A 66 -2.67 -4.48 1.88
CA GLU A 66 -1.68 -3.91 2.80
C GLU A 66 -1.71 -2.38 2.81
N MET A 67 -1.82 -1.75 1.63
CA MET A 67 -2.00 -0.31 1.51
C MET A 67 -3.24 0.18 2.28
N GLU A 68 -4.37 -0.51 2.15
CA GLU A 68 -5.61 -0.17 2.87
C GLU A 68 -5.45 -0.30 4.38
N PHE A 69 -4.70 -1.30 4.87
CA PHE A 69 -4.37 -1.41 6.30
C PHE A 69 -3.57 -0.20 6.81
N ARG A 70 -2.56 0.27 6.07
CA ARG A 70 -1.77 1.44 6.44
C ARG A 70 -2.61 2.71 6.43
N ARG A 71 -3.42 2.91 5.38
CA ARG A 71 -4.36 4.03 5.27
C ARG A 71 -5.34 4.07 6.44
N ARG A 72 -5.97 2.94 6.78
CA ARG A 72 -6.90 2.86 7.93
C ARG A 72 -6.20 3.18 9.24
N LYS A 73 -4.96 2.72 9.43
CA LYS A 73 -4.18 3.03 10.62
C LYS A 73 -3.87 4.52 10.71
N GLN A 74 -3.46 5.17 9.62
CA GLN A 74 -3.25 6.61 9.56
C GLN A 74 -4.52 7.38 9.90
N ASN A 75 -5.66 7.02 9.31
CA ASN A 75 -6.95 7.66 9.58
C ASN A 75 -7.34 7.56 11.05
N ARG A 76 -7.15 6.38 11.67
CA ARG A 76 -7.44 6.19 13.10
C ARG A 76 -6.54 7.06 13.98
N LEU A 77 -5.25 7.16 13.66
CA LEU A 77 -4.33 8.00 14.43
C LEU A 77 -4.69 9.48 14.30
N ARG A 78 -5.01 9.96 13.09
CA ARG A 78 -5.46 11.34 12.87
C ARG A 78 -6.72 11.66 13.66
N LEU A 79 -7.71 10.78 13.61
CA LEU A 79 -8.96 10.95 14.36
C LEU A 79 -8.69 11.01 15.88
N ALA A 80 -7.82 10.14 16.41
CA ALA A 80 -7.47 10.17 17.83
C ALA A 80 -6.77 11.49 18.24
N GLU A 81 -5.93 12.07 17.38
CA GLU A 81 -5.31 13.36 17.64
C GLU A 81 -6.31 14.52 17.56
N GLU A 82 -7.24 14.49 16.60
CA GLU A 82 -8.35 15.46 16.51
C GLU A 82 -9.25 15.40 17.76
N GLU A 83 -9.59 14.20 18.23
CA GLU A 83 -10.39 13.99 19.45
C GLU A 83 -9.67 14.51 20.70
N LYS A 84 -8.36 14.25 20.84
CA LYS A 84 -7.55 14.81 21.94
C LYS A 84 -7.52 16.33 21.90
N ALA A 85 -7.28 16.92 20.73
CA ALA A 85 -7.23 18.36 20.55
C ALA A 85 -8.57 19.02 20.95
N PHE A 86 -9.70 18.38 20.62
CA PHE A 86 -11.02 18.85 21.02
C PHE A 86 -11.25 18.79 22.54
N LEU A 87 -10.75 17.74 23.23
CA LEU A 87 -10.92 17.55 24.67
C LEU A 87 -10.00 18.44 25.54
N MET A 88 -8.95 19.02 24.95
CA MET A 88 -8.01 19.92 25.64
C MET A 88 -8.41 21.41 25.54
N HIS A 89 -9.53 21.73 24.89
CA HIS A 89 -10.13 23.07 24.81
C HIS A 89 -11.35 23.20 25.72
#